data_AF-X1D568-F1
#
_entry.id   AF-X1D568-F1
#
_cell.length_a   1.000
_cell.length_b   1.000
_cell.length_c   1.000
_cell.angle_alpha   90.00
_cell.angle_beta   90.00
_cell.angle_gamma   90.00
#
_symmetry.space_group_name_H-M   'P 1'
#
loop_
_entity.id
_entity.type
_entity.pdbx_description
1 polymer ?
#
loop_
_entity_poly.entity_id
_entity_poly.type
_entity_poly.pdbx_seq_one_letter_code
_entity_poly.pdbx_strand_id
1 'polypeptide(L)'
;LYLSYSRIVEDRIFEQSLRKERFLVNEKYLIIVKASIIWRGDKRIILMDILAREPLTREDLNAFKKKIQTNFSKKLIIRLKTFYIP
;
A
#
# COMPACT_ATOMS: atom_id res chain seq x y z
N LEU A 1 23.79 -13.30 5.21
CA LEU A 1 23.21 -12.10 5.86
C LEU A 1 22.89 -10.93 4.91
N TYR A 2 23.56 -10.80 3.76
CA TYR A 2 23.35 -9.66 2.84
C TYR A 2 21.93 -9.60 2.22
N LEU A 3 21.40 -10.75 1.79
CA LEU A 3 20.06 -10.85 1.18
C LEU A 3 18.91 -10.40 2.09
N SER A 4 18.99 -10.65 3.39
CA SER A 4 17.96 -10.20 4.34
C SER A 4 18.05 -8.70 4.60
N TYR A 5 19.26 -8.15 4.67
CA TYR A 5 19.48 -6.72 4.87
C TYR A 5 18.99 -5.89 3.68
N SER A 6 19.35 -6.27 2.45
CA SER A 6 18.88 -5.57 1.24
C SER A 6 17.35 -5.56 1.15
N ARG A 7 16.69 -6.68 1.48
CA ARG A 7 15.22 -6.76 1.51
C ARG A 7 14.60 -5.81 2.54
N ILE A 8 15.16 -5.73 3.75
CA ILE A 8 14.67 -4.83 4.80
C ILE A 8 14.81 -3.36 4.39
N VAL A 9 15.92 -3.00 3.72
CA VAL A 9 16.15 -1.64 3.23
C VAL A 9 15.18 -1.30 2.10
N GLU A 10 14.98 -2.19 1.14
CA GLU A 10 13.98 -2.03 0.07
C GLU A 10 12.56 -1.89 0.62
N ASP A 11 12.18 -2.74 1.59
CA ASP A 11 10.89 -2.65 2.28
C ASP A 11 10.69 -1.26 2.90
N ARG A 12 11.70 -0.76 3.63
CA ARG A 12 11.65 0.53 4.31
C ARG A 12 11.58 1.71 3.33
N ILE A 13 12.35 1.68 2.24
CA ILE A 13 12.29 2.72 1.21
C ILE A 13 10.90 2.78 0.60
N PHE A 14 10.30 1.64 0.31
CA PHE A 14 8.95 1.55 -0.25
C PHE A 14 7.87 2.01 0.73
N GLU A 15 7.96 1.63 2.01
CA GLU A 15 7.05 2.13 3.04
C GLU A 15 7.09 3.66 3.15
N GLN A 16 8.28 4.26 2.99
CA GLN A 16 8.44 5.71 3.01
C GLN A 16 7.89 6.38 1.74
N SER A 17 8.09 5.79 0.56
CA SER A 17 7.56 6.35 -0.69
C SER A 17 6.04 6.38 -0.67
N LEU A 18 5.40 5.29 -0.24
CA LEU A 18 3.95 5.20 -0.12
C LEU A 18 3.34 6.27 0.81
N ARG A 19 4.00 6.59 1.93
CA ARG A 19 3.51 7.62 2.87
C ARG A 19 3.62 9.03 2.31
N LYS A 20 4.56 9.27 1.39
CA LYS A 20 4.74 10.58 0.75
C LYS A 20 3.84 10.74 -0.47
N GLU A 21 3.51 9.63 -1.14
CA GLU A 21 2.68 9.63 -2.32
C GLU A 21 1.20 9.87 -1.99
N ARG A 22 0.57 10.65 -2.86
CA ARG A 22 -0.88 10.89 -2.89
C ARG A 22 -1.46 10.17 -4.08
N PHE A 23 -2.48 9.37 -3.84
CA PHE A 23 -3.06 8.54 -4.89
C PHE A 23 -4.40 9.11 -5.30
N LEU A 24 -4.51 9.48 -6.58
CA LEU A 24 -5.79 9.71 -7.22
C LEU A 24 -6.28 8.39 -7.83
N VAL A 25 -7.40 7.89 -7.35
CA VAL A 25 -7.98 6.61 -7.81
C VAL A 25 -9.44 6.84 -8.11
N ASN A 26 -9.82 6.69 -9.38
CA ASN A 26 -11.17 6.98 -9.87
C ASN A 26 -11.69 8.33 -9.37
N GLU A 27 -10.88 9.38 -9.55
CA GLU A 27 -11.16 10.76 -9.11
C GLU A 27 -11.22 10.96 -7.58
N LYS A 28 -11.07 9.90 -6.79
CA LYS A 28 -11.03 9.97 -5.33
C LYS A 28 -9.61 10.12 -4.82
N TYR A 29 -9.46 10.99 -3.83
CA TYR A 29 -8.17 11.27 -3.24
C TYR A 29 -7.90 10.37 -2.02
N LEU A 30 -6.77 9.66 -2.08
CA LEU A 30 -6.31 8.76 -1.03
C LEU A 30 -4.98 9.23 -0.48
N ILE A 31 -4.89 9.33 0.84
CA ILE A 31 -3.66 9.68 1.56
C ILE A 31 -3.28 8.49 2.43
N ILE A 32 -2.08 7.94 2.21
CA ILE A 32 -1.56 6.85 3.04
C ILE A 32 -0.89 7.43 4.27
N VAL A 33 -1.46 7.18 5.45
CA VAL A 33 -0.92 7.69 6.72
C VAL A 33 0.13 6.73 7.28
N LYS A 34 -0.15 5.44 7.18
CA LYS A 34 0.76 4.38 7.61
C LYS A 34 0.80 3.30 6.56
N ALA A 35 2.00 2.77 6.34
CA ALA A 35 2.26 1.59 5.53
C ALA A 35 3.29 0.75 6.26
N SER A 36 3.06 -0.56 6.30
CA SER A 36 4.00 -1.55 6.83
C SER A 36 3.93 -2.83 6.02
N ILE A 37 5.08 -3.41 5.71
CA ILE A 37 5.21 -4.67 4.97
C ILE A 37 5.47 -5.80 5.96
N ILE A 38 4.70 -6.88 5.82
CA ILE A 38 4.83 -8.09 6.62
C ILE A 38 5.02 -9.27 5.67
N TRP A 39 5.93 -10.16 6.05
CA TRP A 39 6.19 -11.41 5.34
C TRP A 39 5.47 -12.56 6.04
N ARG A 40 4.69 -13.33 5.28
CA ARG A 40 4.07 -14.57 5.77
C ARG A 40 4.37 -15.71 4.80
N GLY A 41 5.41 -16.47 5.10
CA GLY A 41 5.98 -17.44 4.15
C GLY A 41 6.52 -16.72 2.92
N ASP A 42 6.11 -17.14 1.72
CA ASP A 42 6.49 -16.48 0.46
C ASP A 42 5.52 -15.37 0.02
N LYS A 43 4.55 -14.99 0.87
CA LYS A 43 3.59 -13.93 0.57
C LYS A 43 3.97 -12.63 1.25
N ARG A 44 3.98 -11.56 0.47
CA ARG A 44 4.16 -10.19 0.96
C ARG A 44 2.79 -9.59 1.22
N ILE A 45 2.58 -9.15 2.45
CA ILE A 45 1.35 -8.51 2.91
C ILE A 45 1.68 -7.06 3.23
N ILE A 46 0.97 -6.11 2.62
CA ILE A 46 1.07 -4.71 3.02
C ILE A 46 -0.15 -4.36 3.85
N LEU A 47 0.10 -3.84 5.06
CA LEU A 47 -0.92 -3.20 5.88
C LEU A 47 -0.81 -1.70 5.66
N MET A 48 -1.94 -1.05 5.38
CA MET A 48 -1.98 0.40 5.23
C MET A 48 -3.19 1.01 5.93
N ASP A 49 -2.97 2.19 6.49
CA ASP A 49 -4.01 3.08 6.96
C ASP A 49 -4.16 4.21 5.95
N ILE A 50 -5.36 4.37 5.41
CA ILE A 50 -5.66 5.35 4.35
C ILE A 50 -6.71 6.33 4.85
N LEU A 51 -6.49 7.61 4.57
CA LEU A 51 -7.49 8.65 4.70
C LEU A 51 -8.15 8.90 3.33
N ALA A 52 -9.47 8.91 3.32
CA ALA A 52 -10.27 9.25 2.16
C ALA A 52 -11.35 10.26 2.59
N ARG A 53 -11.74 11.18 1.71
CA ARG A 53 -12.93 12.04 1.95
C ARG A 53 -14.21 11.34 1.53
N GLU A 54 -14.13 10.57 0.46
CA GLU A 54 -15.28 9.89 -0.14
C GLU A 54 -15.27 8.40 0.19
N PRO A 55 -16.46 7.76 0.27
CA PRO A 55 -16.56 6.32 0.44
C PRO A 55 -15.88 5.59 -0.71
N LEU A 56 -15.03 4.62 -0.36
CA LEU A 56 -14.30 3.81 -1.34
C LEU A 56 -15.12 2.60 -1.73
N THR A 57 -15.32 2.41 -3.03
CA THR A 57 -15.98 1.23 -3.57
C THR A 57 -14.97 0.11 -3.82
N ARG A 58 -15.48 -1.09 -4.12
CA ARG A 58 -14.63 -2.22 -4.49
C ARG A 58 -13.81 -1.94 -5.76
N GLU A 59 -14.37 -1.20 -6.70
CA GLU A 59 -13.72 -0.79 -7.94
C GLU A 59 -12.52 0.11 -7.65
N ASP A 60 -12.68 1.09 -6.75
CA ASP A 60 -11.60 1.99 -6.32
C ASP A 60 -10.46 1.19 -5.67
N LEU A 61 -10.80 0.28 -4.75
CA LEU A 61 -9.80 -0.55 -4.07
C LEU A 61 -9.07 -1.48 -5.05
N ASN A 62 -9.76 -1.99 -6.07
CA ASN A 62 -9.15 -2.81 -7.12
C ASN A 62 -8.21 -1.99 -8.02
N ALA A 63 -8.60 -0.77 -8.40
CA ALA A 63 -7.75 0.13 -9.17
C ALA A 63 -6.50 0.52 -8.37
N PHE A 64 -6.66 0.85 -7.10
CA PHE A 64 -5.56 1.12 -6.18
C PHE A 64 -4.62 -0.07 -6.04
N LYS A 65 -5.16 -1.28 -5.85
CA LYS A 65 -4.37 -2.52 -5.79
C LYS A 65 -3.56 -2.73 -7.07
N LYS A 66 -4.16 -2.50 -8.25
CA LYS A 66 -3.44 -2.63 -9.54
C LYS A 66 -2.27 -1.64 -9.61
N LYS A 67 -2.47 -0.37 -9.23
CA LYS A 67 -1.41 0.65 -9.20
C LYS A 67 -0.25 0.30 -8.27
N ILE A 68 -0.52 -0.32 -7.12
CA ILE A 68 0.56 -0.75 -6.22
C ILE A 68 1.24 -2.02 -6.74
N GLN A 69 0.46 -2.96 -7.28
CA GLN A 69 0.98 -4.23 -7.77
C GLN A 69 1.99 -4.07 -8.91
N THR A 70 1.91 -3.01 -9.74
CA THR A 70 2.92 -2.76 -10.79
C THR A 70 4.33 -2.58 -10.24
N ASN A 71 4.47 -2.20 -8.97
CA ASN A 71 5.77 -2.05 -8.31
C ASN A 71 6.29 -3.36 -7.71
N PHE A 72 5.55 -4.48 -7.85
CA PHE A 72 5.91 -5.78 -7.29
C PHE A 72 5.80 -6.91 -8.29
N SER A 73 6.87 -7.70 -8.42
CA SER A 73 6.90 -8.91 -9.25
C SER A 73 6.07 -10.06 -8.68
N LYS A 74 5.84 -10.09 -7.36
CA LYS A 74 5.10 -11.15 -6.66
C LYS A 74 3.70 -10.70 -6.27
N LYS A 75 2.79 -11.68 -6.14
CA LYS A 75 1.39 -11.46 -5.75
C LYS A 75 1.31 -10.77 -4.39
N LEU A 76 0.72 -9.58 -4.37
CA LEU A 76 0.59 -8.75 -3.19
C LEU A 76 -0.77 -8.94 -2.51
N ILE A 77 -0.76 -9.07 -1.19
CA ILE A 77 -1.97 -8.96 -0.37
C ILE A 77 -1.97 -7.59 0.29
N ILE A 78 -2.99 -6.79 0.03
CA ILE A 78 -3.15 -5.46 0.65
C ILE A 78 -4.29 -5.56 1.66
N ARG A 79 -4.02 -5.16 2.90
CA ARG A 79 -5.05 -4.97 3.93
C ARG A 79 -5.11 -3.49 4.27
N LEU A 80 -6.30 -2.93 4.13
CA LEU A 80 -6.53 -1.50 4.26
C LEU A 80 -7.45 -1.24 5.43
N LYS A 81 -7.10 -0.23 6.22
CA LYS A 81 -8.01 0.42 7.15
C LYS A 81 -8.27 1.82 6.65
N THR A 82 -9.52 2.10 6.30
CA THR A 82 -9.92 3.40 5.76
C THR A 82 -10.49 4.26 6.88
N PHE A 83 -10.01 5.49 6.97
CA PHE A 83 -10.52 6.54 7.85
C PHE A 83 -11.14 7.62 6.96
N TYR A 84 -12.41 7.90 7.18
CA TYR A 84 -13.09 8.94 6.42
C TYR A 84 -12.90 10.29 7.12
N ILE A 85 -12.38 11.27 6.37
CA ILE A 85 -12.31 12.66 6.82
C ILE A 85 -13.66 13.30 6.46
N PRO A 86 -14.44 13.77 7.46
CA PRO A 86 -15.69 14.47 7.21
C PRO A 86 -15.48 15.82 6.50
#